data_AF-A0A9W8WQ41-F1
#
_entry.id   AF-A0A9W8WQ41-F1
#
_cell.length_a   1.000
_cell.length_b   1.000
_cell.length_c   1.000
_cell.angle_alpha   90.00
_cell.angle_beta   90.00
_cell.angle_gamma   90.00
#
_symmetry.space_group_name_H-M   'P 1'
#
loop_
_entity.id
_entity.type
_entity.pdbx_description
1 polymer ?
#
loop_
_entity_poly.entity_id
_entity_poly.type
_entity_poly.pdbx_seq_one_letter_code
_entity_poly.pdbx_strand_id
1 'polypeptide(L)'
;MLDDLRKRFLVQGSRSPFDWAYKQRQIARRIASNTTGTGAIVWTEDCQRVAYHEISLSMGDLRDFVATQVKLAQRDLEELLMLHPEERRSEVIPPLRLYKLEDNHANNEAGWSFLKDVRNVEALQHNTSGAGRWLMDRVIRHEWLSDEFLSLAKSDRIKWRRKRVEQYFQDVDLFLERLLLLVHITSGQPARGTELLTLRHMNTSNGHHRSIFIENGLVGTVTSYHKGYNVTGTLKIIHRYLPKEVSELLVYYLWLVLPFWQKLDVLVYERKESPSPYVWPKKAGSWDSARLSQVLRREATIHLKISNLNIPMYRHIAIAISRQHLKCGGFKRDYGPLEGGIAEQQAAHEPLFAGAAYARGVEEAPGHVKAKRLQYRLVSREWHTFLGFQIGLGARKRALAEIAV
;
A
#
# COMPACT_ATOMS: atom_id res chain seq x y z
N MET A 1 -36.87 22.06 -19.64
CA MET A 1 -35.82 23.09 -19.59
C MET A 1 -34.40 22.52 -19.58
N LEU A 2 -33.92 21.83 -18.53
CA LEU A 2 -32.56 21.25 -18.50
C LEU A 2 -32.35 20.15 -19.56
N ASP A 3 -33.34 19.29 -19.76
CA ASP A 3 -33.28 18.24 -20.78
C ASP A 3 -33.28 18.80 -22.21
N ASP A 4 -34.00 19.90 -22.45
CA ASP A 4 -34.03 20.56 -23.75
C ASP A 4 -32.68 21.23 -24.06
N LEU A 5 -32.06 21.86 -23.05
CA LEU A 5 -30.70 22.40 -23.17
C LEU A 5 -29.68 21.28 -23.41
N ARG A 6 -29.79 20.14 -22.73
CA ARG A 6 -28.94 18.97 -22.95
C ARG A 6 -29.08 18.46 -24.38
N LYS A 7 -30.32 18.28 -24.87
CA LYS A 7 -30.60 17.81 -26.24
C LYS A 7 -30.13 18.82 -27.30
N ARG A 8 -30.24 20.11 -27.04
CA ARG A 8 -29.84 21.16 -28.00
C ARG A 8 -28.33 21.37 -28.08
N PHE A 9 -27.63 21.27 -26.94
CA PHE A 9 -26.22 21.69 -26.88
C PHE A 9 -25.24 20.56 -26.58
N LEU A 10 -25.63 19.47 -25.93
CA LEU A 10 -24.70 18.44 -25.42
C LEU A 10 -24.77 17.10 -26.17
N VAL A 11 -25.49 17.03 -27.30
CA VAL A 11 -25.62 15.82 -28.10
C VAL A 11 -24.38 15.62 -28.98
N GLN A 12 -23.75 14.44 -28.86
CA GLN A 12 -22.64 14.03 -29.71
C GLN A 12 -23.09 13.82 -31.16
N GLY A 13 -22.25 14.21 -32.12
CA GLY A 13 -22.57 14.18 -33.55
C GLY A 13 -23.40 15.36 -34.07
N SER A 14 -23.85 16.27 -33.19
CA SER A 14 -24.54 17.50 -33.58
C SER A 14 -23.56 18.59 -34.02
N ARG A 15 -24.04 19.65 -34.68
CA ARG A 15 -23.22 20.85 -34.99
C ARG A 15 -23.10 21.83 -33.80
N SER A 16 -23.18 21.33 -32.57
CA SER A 16 -23.08 22.19 -31.38
C SER A 16 -21.63 22.57 -31.07
N PRO A 17 -21.39 23.71 -30.40
CA PRO A 17 -20.06 24.07 -29.91
C PRO A 17 -19.43 23.00 -28.99
N PHE A 18 -20.26 22.29 -28.23
CA PHE A 18 -19.80 21.21 -27.35
C PHE A 18 -19.29 20.00 -28.15
N ASP A 19 -20.01 19.55 -29.18
CA ASP A 19 -19.57 18.41 -30.00
C ASP A 19 -18.27 18.75 -30.75
N TRP A 20 -18.15 19.99 -31.23
CA TRP A 20 -16.89 20.47 -31.82
C TRP A 20 -15.74 20.45 -30.81
N ALA A 21 -15.92 21.03 -29.62
CA ALA A 21 -14.90 21.04 -28.57
C ALA A 21 -14.54 19.62 -28.10
N TYR A 22 -15.52 18.73 -28.00
CA TYR A 22 -15.32 17.32 -27.66
C TYR A 22 -14.51 16.59 -28.73
N LYS A 23 -14.82 16.79 -30.01
CA LYS A 23 -14.04 16.24 -31.15
C LYS A 23 -12.61 16.77 -31.15
N GLN A 24 -12.41 18.08 -30.97
CA GLN A 24 -11.05 18.65 -30.87
C GLN A 24 -10.27 18.03 -29.70
N ARG A 25 -10.90 17.83 -28.55
CA ARG A 25 -10.27 17.15 -27.41
C ARG A 25 -9.89 15.70 -27.73
N GLN A 26 -10.74 14.95 -28.44
CA GLN A 26 -10.43 13.56 -28.83
C GLN A 26 -9.32 13.49 -29.88
N ILE A 27 -9.30 14.42 -30.85
CA ILE A 27 -8.19 14.56 -31.81
C ILE A 27 -6.90 14.89 -31.08
N ALA A 28 -6.90 15.91 -30.21
CA ALA A 28 -5.73 16.28 -29.41
C ALA A 28 -5.23 15.12 -28.53
N ARG A 29 -6.14 14.33 -27.96
CA ARG A 29 -5.79 13.10 -27.22
C ARG A 29 -5.15 12.05 -28.12
N ARG A 30 -5.68 11.83 -29.32
CA ARG A 30 -5.13 10.86 -30.29
C ARG A 30 -3.76 11.29 -30.79
N ILE A 31 -3.57 12.59 -31.04
CA ILE A 31 -2.25 13.16 -31.34
C ILE A 31 -1.33 12.93 -30.14
N ALA A 32 -1.71 13.33 -28.93
CA ALA A 32 -0.90 13.13 -27.73
C ALA A 32 -0.59 11.65 -27.41
N SER A 33 -1.47 10.71 -27.79
CA SER A 33 -1.21 9.27 -27.61
C SER A 33 -0.29 8.69 -28.68
N ASN A 34 -0.35 9.23 -29.91
CA ASN A 34 0.38 8.72 -31.07
C ASN A 34 1.70 9.47 -31.35
N THR A 35 1.87 10.65 -30.77
CA THR A 35 3.12 11.42 -30.83
C THR A 35 4.02 10.98 -29.68
N THR A 36 5.19 10.45 -30.00
CA THR A 36 6.26 10.20 -29.02
C THR A 36 6.81 11.54 -28.54
N GLY A 37 6.69 11.80 -27.23
CA GLY A 37 7.39 12.93 -26.61
C GLY A 37 8.91 12.73 -26.60
N THR A 38 9.67 13.80 -26.41
CA THR A 38 11.13 13.76 -26.30
C THR A 38 11.57 12.79 -25.21
N GLY A 39 12.51 11.89 -25.54
CA GLY A 39 13.07 10.94 -24.59
C GLY A 39 13.86 11.66 -23.50
N ALA A 40 13.47 11.47 -22.24
CA ALA A 40 14.13 12.05 -21.08
C ALA A 40 14.97 11.04 -20.27
N ILE A 41 15.07 9.80 -20.76
CA ILE A 41 15.72 8.68 -20.07
C ILE A 41 16.86 8.17 -20.93
N VAL A 42 18.04 8.07 -20.31
CA VAL A 42 19.24 7.51 -20.92
C VAL A 42 19.72 6.35 -20.07
N TRP A 43 20.10 5.25 -20.73
CA TRP A 43 20.67 4.07 -20.10
C TRP A 43 22.15 3.95 -20.44
N THR A 44 22.94 3.44 -19.51
CA THR A 44 24.25 2.88 -19.83
C THR A 44 24.11 1.62 -20.70
N GLU A 45 25.15 1.27 -21.44
CA GLU A 45 25.15 0.11 -22.36
C GLU A 45 24.80 -1.21 -21.64
N ASP A 46 25.32 -1.39 -20.42
CA ASP A 46 25.03 -2.54 -19.55
C ASP A 46 23.62 -2.51 -18.90
N CYS A 47 22.86 -1.45 -19.15
CA CYS A 47 21.55 -1.17 -18.56
C CYS A 47 21.56 -1.19 -17.01
N GLN A 48 22.71 -0.96 -16.35
CA GLN A 48 22.80 -0.94 -14.89
C GLN A 48 22.69 0.46 -14.29
N ARG A 49 22.68 1.52 -15.10
CA ARG A 49 22.50 2.89 -14.65
C ARG A 49 21.54 3.65 -15.55
N VAL A 50 20.61 4.35 -14.91
CA VAL A 50 19.59 5.17 -15.56
C VAL A 50 19.83 6.64 -15.21
N ALA A 51 19.80 7.50 -16.23
CA ALA A 51 19.82 8.94 -16.08
C ALA A 51 18.45 9.52 -16.46
N TYR A 52 17.95 10.43 -15.62
CA TYR A 52 16.72 11.18 -15.85
C TYR A 52 16.92 12.64 -15.41
N HIS A 53 16.98 13.55 -16.38
CA HIS A 53 17.48 14.92 -16.17
C HIS A 53 18.86 14.92 -15.49
N GLU A 54 19.00 15.60 -14.35
CA GLU A 54 20.25 15.72 -13.59
C GLU A 54 20.49 14.54 -12.61
N ILE A 55 19.57 13.57 -12.56
CA ILE A 55 19.67 12.42 -11.66
C ILE A 55 20.28 11.25 -12.42
N SER A 56 21.27 10.60 -11.80
CA SER A 56 21.83 9.32 -12.23
C SER A 56 21.72 8.32 -11.08
N LEU A 57 21.17 7.14 -11.37
CA LEU A 57 20.93 6.10 -10.36
C LEU A 57 21.35 4.74 -10.92
N SER A 58 22.20 4.01 -10.19
CA SER A 58 22.49 2.61 -10.53
C SER A 58 21.47 1.65 -9.93
N MET A 59 21.29 0.49 -10.56
CA MET A 59 20.39 -0.55 -10.05
C MET A 59 20.90 -1.14 -8.74
N GLY A 60 22.23 -1.15 -8.54
CA GLY A 60 22.87 -1.51 -7.26
C GLY A 60 22.49 -0.53 -6.16
N ASP A 61 22.72 0.77 -6.38
CA ASP A 61 22.40 1.82 -5.42
C ASP A 61 20.91 1.80 -5.04
N LEU A 62 20.01 1.55 -6.00
CA LEU A 62 18.58 1.41 -5.72
C LEU A 62 18.27 0.21 -4.81
N ARG A 63 18.88 -0.95 -5.07
CA ARG A 63 18.69 -2.15 -4.23
C ARG A 63 19.23 -1.92 -2.83
N ASP A 64 20.42 -1.34 -2.71
CA ASP A 64 21.06 -1.04 -1.43
C ASP A 64 20.27 0.01 -0.64
N PHE A 65 19.72 1.01 -1.33
CA PHE A 65 18.81 1.99 -0.74
C PHE A 65 17.56 1.33 -0.16
N VAL A 66 16.88 0.49 -0.94
CA VAL A 66 15.68 -0.23 -0.46
C VAL A 66 16.03 -1.14 0.71
N ALA A 67 17.10 -1.93 0.61
CA ALA A 67 17.55 -2.83 1.68
C ALA A 67 17.89 -2.05 2.96
N THR A 68 18.53 -0.88 2.84
CA THR A 68 18.84 0.00 3.97
C THR A 68 17.57 0.52 4.63
N GLN A 69 16.59 0.99 3.84
CA GLN A 69 15.31 1.47 4.37
C GLN A 69 14.53 0.36 5.09
N VAL A 70 14.59 -0.88 4.59
CA VAL A 70 13.97 -2.04 5.26
C VAL A 70 14.64 -2.32 6.60
N LYS A 71 15.98 -2.37 6.64
CA LYS A 71 16.74 -2.61 7.88
C LYS A 71 16.44 -1.55 8.94
N LEU A 72 16.42 -0.28 8.54
CA LEU A 72 16.09 0.82 9.44
C LEU A 72 14.64 0.70 9.95
N ALA A 73 13.68 0.36 9.09
CA ALA A 73 12.29 0.18 9.51
C ALA A 73 12.09 -1.02 10.45
N GLN A 74 12.86 -2.09 10.27
CA GLN A 74 12.86 -3.25 11.16
C GLN A 74 13.38 -2.88 12.55
N ARG A 75 14.47 -2.11 12.62
CA ARG A 75 14.99 -1.57 13.88
C ARG A 75 13.99 -0.63 14.54
N ASP A 76 13.46 0.34 13.79
CA ASP A 76 12.45 1.28 14.29
C ASP A 76 11.22 0.50 14.83
N LEU A 77 10.81 -0.59 14.18
CA LEU A 77 9.75 -1.46 14.70
C LEU A 77 10.14 -2.18 16.00
N GLU A 78 11.37 -2.69 16.13
CA GLU A 78 11.84 -3.35 17.36
C GLU A 78 11.85 -2.38 18.55
N GLU A 79 12.25 -1.13 18.33
CA GLU A 79 12.17 -0.06 19.31
C GLU A 79 10.71 0.21 19.72
N LEU A 80 9.78 0.27 18.75
CA LEU A 80 8.34 0.43 19.01
C LEU A 80 7.70 -0.76 19.73
N LEU A 81 8.27 -1.95 19.55
CA LEU A 81 7.89 -3.18 20.25
C LEU A 81 8.59 -3.31 21.61
N MET A 82 9.44 -2.34 21.97
CA MET A 82 10.14 -2.26 23.25
C MET A 82 10.99 -3.51 23.50
N LEU A 83 11.68 -3.99 22.47
CA LEU A 83 12.60 -5.11 22.57
C LEU A 83 13.92 -4.65 23.22
N HIS A 84 14.29 -5.24 24.35
CA HIS A 84 15.56 -4.96 25.00
C HIS A 84 16.72 -5.55 24.18
N PRO A 85 17.92 -4.92 24.14
CA PRO A 85 19.07 -5.46 23.40
C PRO A 85 19.50 -6.88 23.79
N GLU A 86 19.22 -7.28 25.03
CA GLU A 86 19.53 -8.62 25.55
C GLU A 86 18.43 -9.65 25.27
N GLU A 87 17.23 -9.21 24.89
CA GLU A 87 16.14 -10.10 24.56
C GLU A 87 16.23 -10.57 23.11
N ARG A 88 15.92 -11.84 22.88
CA ARG A 88 15.83 -12.38 21.52
C ARG A 88 14.45 -12.08 20.95
N ARG A 89 14.43 -11.48 19.75
CA ARG A 89 13.19 -11.20 19.00
C ARG A 89 12.23 -12.39 18.96
N SER A 90 12.72 -13.60 18.72
CA SER A 90 11.92 -14.82 18.59
C SER A 90 11.25 -15.29 19.89
N GLU A 91 11.77 -14.86 21.04
CA GLU A 91 11.26 -15.24 22.36
C GLU A 91 10.23 -14.23 22.85
N VAL A 92 10.40 -12.96 22.47
CA VAL A 92 9.55 -11.85 22.90
C VAL A 92 8.43 -11.54 21.92
N ILE A 93 8.77 -11.29 20.66
CA ILE A 93 7.82 -10.77 19.67
C ILE A 93 7.02 -11.94 19.09
N PRO A 94 5.67 -11.89 19.16
CA PRO A 94 4.82 -12.93 18.61
C PRO A 94 5.15 -13.24 17.14
N PRO A 95 5.38 -14.51 16.77
CA PRO A 95 5.79 -14.85 15.41
C PRO A 95 4.65 -14.61 14.41
N LEU A 96 4.86 -13.70 13.48
CA LEU A 96 3.93 -13.45 12.38
C LEU A 96 4.14 -14.42 11.21
N ARG A 97 3.12 -15.22 10.91
CA ARG A 97 3.10 -16.11 9.74
C ARG A 97 2.09 -15.61 8.73
N LEU A 98 2.50 -14.70 7.83
CA LEU A 98 1.60 -14.07 6.85
C LEU A 98 0.74 -15.08 6.06
N TYR A 99 1.29 -16.24 5.70
CA TYR A 99 0.57 -17.28 4.95
C TYR A 99 -0.57 -17.95 5.73
N LYS A 100 -0.62 -17.80 7.06
CA LYS A 100 -1.75 -18.26 7.88
C LYS A 100 -2.85 -17.21 8.00
N LEU A 101 -2.59 -15.96 7.60
CA LEU A 101 -3.57 -14.89 7.69
C LEU A 101 -4.57 -14.99 6.54
N GLU A 102 -5.83 -14.82 6.90
CA GLU A 102 -7.00 -14.85 6.03
C GLU A 102 -7.71 -13.49 6.07
N ASP A 103 -8.44 -13.15 5.01
CA ASP A 103 -9.28 -11.96 4.99
C ASP A 103 -10.54 -12.21 4.16
N ASN A 104 -11.69 -11.69 4.61
CA ASN A 104 -12.93 -11.69 3.84
C ASN A 104 -13.08 -10.35 3.10
N HIS A 105 -12.73 -10.34 1.82
CA HIS A 105 -12.71 -9.13 0.99
C HIS A 105 -14.11 -8.56 0.75
N ALA A 106 -15.16 -9.39 0.85
CA ALA A 106 -16.55 -8.99 0.68
C ALA A 106 -17.18 -8.40 1.96
N ASN A 107 -16.51 -8.50 3.11
CA ASN A 107 -17.04 -7.96 4.36
C ASN A 107 -16.94 -6.43 4.36
N ASN A 108 -18.10 -5.79 4.56
CA ASN A 108 -18.32 -4.34 4.52
C ASN A 108 -18.75 -3.77 5.87
N GLU A 109 -18.74 -4.58 6.92
CA GLU A 109 -19.07 -4.17 8.28
C GLU A 109 -18.16 -3.02 8.71
N ALA A 110 -18.75 -2.03 9.39
CA ALA A 110 -18.03 -0.86 9.88
C ALA A 110 -16.91 -1.30 10.84
N GLY A 111 -15.71 -0.81 10.56
CA GLY A 111 -14.51 -1.14 11.31
C GLY A 111 -13.99 -2.56 11.12
N TRP A 112 -14.45 -3.30 10.11
CA TRP A 112 -13.85 -4.57 9.74
C TRP A 112 -12.44 -4.39 9.15
N SER A 113 -11.54 -5.28 9.55
CA SER A 113 -10.23 -5.53 8.95
C SER A 113 -9.88 -7.01 9.18
N PHE A 114 -8.83 -7.51 8.52
CA PHE A 114 -8.37 -8.90 8.73
C PHE A 114 -8.03 -9.20 10.21
N LEU A 115 -7.73 -8.18 11.02
CA LEU A 115 -7.48 -8.34 12.46
C LEU A 115 -8.73 -8.78 13.24
N LYS A 116 -9.94 -8.63 12.67
CA LYS A 116 -11.20 -9.09 13.25
C LYS A 116 -11.69 -10.41 12.66
N ASP A 117 -10.95 -10.97 11.70
CA ASP A 117 -11.33 -12.24 11.08
C ASP A 117 -11.10 -13.39 12.08
N VAL A 118 -12.17 -14.13 12.39
CA VAL A 118 -12.14 -15.23 13.36
C VAL A 118 -11.14 -16.33 12.99
N ARG A 119 -10.77 -16.45 11.71
CA ARG A 119 -9.76 -17.40 11.23
C ARG A 119 -8.34 -17.01 11.65
N ASN A 120 -8.12 -15.75 12.00
CA ASN A 120 -6.81 -15.22 12.40
C ASN A 120 -6.57 -15.26 13.92
N VAL A 121 -7.52 -15.75 14.72
CA VAL A 121 -7.43 -15.78 16.20
C VAL A 121 -6.16 -16.46 16.70
N GLU A 122 -5.83 -17.63 16.16
CA GLU A 122 -4.60 -18.36 16.52
C GLU A 122 -3.34 -17.65 15.99
N ALA A 123 -3.36 -17.22 14.73
CA ALA A 123 -2.21 -16.62 14.06
C ALA A 123 -1.80 -15.26 14.66
N LEU A 124 -2.76 -14.52 15.22
CA LEU A 124 -2.57 -13.22 15.86
C LEU A 124 -2.69 -13.30 17.40
N GLN A 125 -2.62 -14.50 17.97
CA GLN A 125 -2.61 -14.76 19.43
C GLN A 125 -3.68 -13.96 20.21
N HIS A 126 -4.89 -13.85 19.64
CA HIS A 126 -5.98 -13.08 20.23
C HIS A 126 -6.48 -13.67 21.56
N ASN A 127 -6.12 -14.91 21.86
CA ASN A 127 -6.56 -15.71 22.99
C ASN A 127 -5.81 -15.45 24.32
N THR A 128 -4.57 -14.93 24.30
CA THR A 128 -3.78 -14.80 25.55
C THR A 128 -3.96 -13.46 26.27
N SER A 129 -4.28 -12.40 25.54
CA SER A 129 -4.47 -11.04 26.10
C SER A 129 -5.65 -10.26 25.48
N GLY A 130 -6.39 -10.84 24.54
CA GLY A 130 -7.35 -10.09 23.72
C GLY A 130 -6.67 -9.23 22.64
N ALA A 131 -7.40 -8.95 21.56
CA ALA A 131 -6.91 -8.16 20.43
C ALA A 131 -6.30 -6.82 20.88
N GLY A 132 -5.01 -6.62 20.61
CA GLY A 132 -4.34 -5.34 20.84
C GLY A 132 -4.00 -5.02 22.31
N ARG A 133 -3.84 -6.01 23.19
CA ARG A 133 -3.28 -5.78 24.55
C ARG A 133 -1.82 -6.17 24.72
N TRP A 134 -1.20 -6.82 23.74
CA TRP A 134 0.16 -7.36 23.90
C TRP A 134 1.19 -6.32 24.39
N LEU A 135 1.28 -5.16 23.74
CA LEU A 135 2.19 -4.09 24.16
C LEU A 135 1.81 -3.48 25.52
N MET A 136 0.51 -3.38 25.81
CA MET A 136 0.02 -2.90 27.10
C MET A 136 0.45 -3.84 28.24
N ASP A 137 0.23 -5.14 28.07
CA ASP A 137 0.61 -6.16 29.03
C ASP A 137 2.13 -6.20 29.22
N ARG A 138 2.89 -6.01 28.13
CA ARG A 138 4.35 -5.94 28.19
C ARG A 138 4.83 -4.77 29.05
N VAL A 139 4.27 -3.58 28.84
CA VAL A 139 4.60 -2.40 29.66
C VAL A 139 4.29 -2.62 31.13
N ILE A 140 3.15 -3.26 31.44
CA ILE A 140 2.71 -3.47 32.83
C ILE A 140 3.51 -4.58 33.53
N ARG A 141 3.88 -5.65 32.81
CA ARG A 141 4.50 -6.85 33.41
C ARG A 141 6.02 -6.76 33.54
N HIS A 142 6.68 -5.81 32.90
CA HIS A 142 8.13 -5.68 32.93
C HIS A 142 8.51 -4.44 33.71
N GLU A 143 9.24 -4.63 34.82
CA GLU A 143 9.55 -3.59 35.79
C GLU A 143 10.19 -2.37 35.14
N TRP A 144 11.20 -2.57 34.29
CA TRP A 144 11.90 -1.47 33.59
C TRP A 144 10.98 -0.67 32.66
N LEU A 145 10.01 -1.30 31.99
CA LEU A 145 9.03 -0.60 31.15
C LEU A 145 7.98 0.10 31.99
N SER A 146 7.53 -0.54 33.06
CA SER A 146 6.62 0.06 34.03
C SER A 146 7.24 1.33 34.60
N ASP A 147 8.51 1.28 35.01
CA ASP A 147 9.23 2.45 35.50
C ASP A 147 9.42 3.53 34.44
N GLU A 148 9.56 3.17 33.17
CA GLU A 148 9.72 4.14 32.09
C GLU A 148 8.39 4.84 31.72
N PHE A 149 7.28 4.09 31.68
CA PHE A 149 5.98 4.56 31.20
C PHE A 149 5.04 5.00 32.31
N LEU A 150 5.20 4.51 33.53
CA LEU A 150 4.26 4.68 34.63
C LEU A 150 4.90 5.43 35.81
N SER A 151 4.05 6.09 36.58
CA SER A 151 4.42 6.82 37.79
C SER A 151 3.34 6.62 38.84
N LEU A 152 3.75 6.49 40.10
CA LEU A 152 2.83 6.48 41.23
C LEU A 152 2.38 7.92 41.51
N ALA A 153 1.09 8.20 41.36
CA ALA A 153 0.53 9.47 41.80
C ALA A 153 0.42 9.50 43.34
N LYS A 154 0.33 10.71 43.92
CA LYS A 154 0.12 10.91 45.38
C LYS A 154 -1.14 10.24 45.96
N SER A 155 -2.01 9.69 45.10
CA SER A 155 -3.28 9.04 45.43
C SER A 155 -3.24 7.51 45.26
N ASP A 156 -2.05 6.90 45.24
CA ASP A 156 -1.81 5.47 44.93
C ASP A 156 -2.39 5.01 43.57
N ARG A 157 -2.66 5.96 42.67
CA ARG A 157 -3.12 5.67 41.30
C ARG A 157 -1.93 5.65 40.35
N ILE A 158 -1.82 4.58 39.56
CA ILE A 158 -0.88 4.46 38.46
C ILE A 158 -1.23 5.49 37.39
N LYS A 159 -0.25 6.32 36.99
CA LYS A 159 -0.41 7.33 35.94
C LYS A 159 0.66 7.20 34.87
N TRP A 160 0.24 7.27 33.61
CA TRP A 160 1.14 7.33 32.46
C TRP A 160 2.00 8.60 32.47
N ARG A 161 3.30 8.44 32.23
CA ARG A 161 4.26 9.54 32.08
C ARG A 161 4.08 10.19 30.71
N ARG A 162 3.45 11.36 30.68
CA ARG A 162 3.15 12.11 29.45
C ARG A 162 4.36 12.27 28.52
N LYS A 163 5.51 12.69 29.05
CA LYS A 163 6.74 12.87 28.24
C LYS A 163 7.17 11.60 27.51
N ARG A 164 7.08 10.44 28.16
CA ARG A 164 7.45 9.15 27.54
C ARG A 164 6.45 8.74 26.46
N VAL A 165 5.16 8.97 26.71
CA VAL A 165 4.09 8.71 25.73
C VAL A 165 4.21 9.63 24.51
N GLU A 166 4.54 10.90 24.70
CA GLU A 166 4.82 11.85 23.61
C GLU A 166 6.02 11.40 22.78
N GLN A 167 7.10 10.95 23.42
CA GLN A 167 8.24 10.37 22.72
C GLN A 167 7.81 9.14 21.90
N TYR A 168 7.07 8.22 22.50
CA TYR A 168 6.56 7.03 21.80
C TYR A 168 5.72 7.41 20.58
N PHE A 169 4.90 8.46 20.67
CA PHE A 169 4.10 8.93 19.54
C PHE A 169 4.98 9.51 18.42
N GLN A 170 6.05 10.22 18.76
CA GLN A 170 7.03 10.70 17.79
C GLN A 170 7.77 9.54 17.12
N ASP A 171 8.15 8.51 17.88
CA ASP A 171 8.81 7.32 17.36
C ASP A 171 7.90 6.57 16.38
N VAL A 172 6.59 6.46 16.68
CA VAL A 172 5.59 5.88 15.76
C VAL A 172 5.48 6.71 14.48
N ASP A 173 5.50 8.03 14.58
CA ASP A 173 5.46 8.93 13.42
C ASP A 173 6.69 8.75 12.51
N LEU A 174 7.88 8.61 13.09
CA LEU A 174 9.13 8.34 12.34
C LEU A 174 9.10 6.97 11.63
N PHE A 175 8.65 5.94 12.33
CA PHE A 175 8.44 4.61 11.75
C PHE A 175 7.45 4.67 10.58
N LEU A 176 6.32 5.37 10.75
CA LEU A 176 5.29 5.51 9.73
C LEU A 176 5.77 6.27 8.50
N GLU A 177 6.66 7.27 8.65
CA GLU A 177 7.34 7.92 7.52
C GLU A 177 8.17 6.92 6.70
N ARG A 178 8.93 6.07 7.38
CA ARG A 178 9.76 5.07 6.71
C ARG A 178 8.92 3.98 6.05
N LEU A 179 7.85 3.54 6.73
CA LEU A 179 6.87 2.62 6.16
C LEU A 179 6.18 3.22 4.92
N LEU A 180 5.84 4.51 4.94
CA LEU A 180 5.27 5.23 3.81
C LEU A 180 6.20 5.21 2.59
N LEU A 181 7.49 5.49 2.82
CA LEU A 181 8.51 5.41 1.78
C LEU A 181 8.64 3.98 1.22
N LEU A 182 8.73 2.97 2.10
CA LEU A 182 8.86 1.57 1.70
C LEU A 182 7.66 1.10 0.88
N VAL A 183 6.43 1.40 1.31
CA VAL A 183 5.22 1.07 0.54
C VAL A 183 5.24 1.78 -0.82
N HIS A 184 5.71 3.02 -0.88
CA HIS A 184 5.81 3.76 -2.14
C HIS A 184 6.79 3.12 -3.14
N ILE A 185 7.98 2.71 -2.69
CA ILE A 185 9.07 2.24 -3.56
C ILE A 185 9.04 0.73 -3.84
N THR A 186 8.35 -0.06 -3.01
CA THR A 186 8.37 -1.53 -3.11
C THR A 186 7.08 -2.16 -3.63
N SER A 187 5.93 -1.47 -3.61
CA SER A 187 4.62 -2.09 -3.89
C SER A 187 4.32 -2.40 -5.38
N GLY A 188 5.32 -2.25 -6.26
CA GLY A 188 5.18 -2.25 -7.72
C GLY A 188 5.17 -0.83 -8.27
N GLN A 189 4.39 -0.58 -9.32
CA GLN A 189 4.30 0.76 -9.91
C GLN A 189 3.90 1.80 -8.84
N PRO A 190 4.76 2.78 -8.52
CA PRO A 190 4.53 3.62 -7.35
C PRO A 190 3.21 4.39 -7.47
N ALA A 191 2.36 4.30 -6.44
CA ALA A 191 1.08 5.02 -6.38
C ALA A 191 1.28 6.54 -6.33
N ARG A 192 0.25 7.34 -6.64
CA ARG A 192 0.36 8.80 -6.42
C ARG A 192 0.35 9.05 -4.92
N GLY A 193 1.05 10.09 -4.45
CA GLY A 193 1.08 10.41 -3.01
C GLY A 193 -0.33 10.56 -2.41
N THR A 194 -1.25 11.17 -3.16
CA THR A 194 -2.66 11.32 -2.76
C THR A 194 -3.46 10.01 -2.73
N GLU A 195 -3.09 9.02 -3.55
CA GLU A 195 -3.70 7.68 -3.53
C GLU A 195 -3.13 6.85 -2.38
N LEU A 196 -1.83 6.99 -2.08
CA LEU A 196 -1.15 6.22 -1.05
C LEU A 196 -1.59 6.65 0.36
N LEU A 197 -1.67 7.95 0.61
CA LEU A 197 -2.01 8.47 1.93
C LEU A 197 -3.49 8.26 2.30
N THR A 198 -4.33 7.95 1.32
CA THR A 198 -5.75 7.64 1.54
C THR A 198 -6.00 6.16 1.81
N LEU A 199 -4.96 5.32 1.88
CA LEU A 199 -5.11 3.91 2.25
C LEU A 199 -5.70 3.76 3.65
N ARG A 200 -6.72 2.90 3.75
CA ARG A 200 -7.43 2.61 5.00
C ARG A 200 -7.18 1.18 5.44
N HIS A 201 -6.94 0.98 6.73
CA HIS A 201 -6.74 -0.35 7.31
C HIS A 201 -8.05 -1.04 7.72
N MET A 202 -9.12 -0.26 7.91
CA MET A 202 -10.45 -0.75 8.29
C MET A 202 -11.56 -0.09 7.47
N ASN A 203 -12.68 -0.80 7.35
CA ASN A 203 -13.89 -0.28 6.73
C ASN A 203 -14.46 0.89 7.56
N THR A 204 -15.13 1.83 6.90
CA THR A 204 -15.75 2.99 7.56
C THR A 204 -17.27 2.84 7.62
N SER A 205 -17.91 3.47 8.60
CA SER A 205 -19.38 3.54 8.71
C SER A 205 -20.04 4.20 7.50
N ASN A 206 -19.32 5.08 6.80
CA ASN A 206 -19.80 5.80 5.61
C ASN A 206 -19.78 4.95 4.33
N GLY A 207 -19.77 3.62 4.45
CA GLY A 207 -19.81 2.69 3.32
C GLY A 207 -18.51 2.59 2.52
N HIS A 208 -17.43 3.27 2.94
CA HIS A 208 -16.15 3.10 2.26
C HIS A 208 -15.39 1.88 2.76
N HIS A 209 -14.91 1.08 1.80
CA HIS A 209 -14.08 -0.09 2.07
C HIS A 209 -12.67 0.30 2.53
N ARG A 210 -12.06 -0.63 3.28
CA ARG A 210 -10.62 -0.64 3.54
C ARG A 210 -9.83 -0.80 2.23
N SER A 211 -8.57 -0.44 2.30
CA SER A 211 -7.62 -0.52 1.19
C SER A 211 -6.56 -1.60 1.40
N ILE A 212 -6.42 -2.13 2.61
CA ILE A 212 -5.47 -3.20 2.95
C ILE A 212 -6.18 -4.55 2.99
N PHE A 213 -5.65 -5.52 2.25
CA PHE A 213 -6.21 -6.87 2.13
C PHE A 213 -5.12 -7.93 2.26
N ILE A 214 -5.46 -9.08 2.82
CA ILE A 214 -4.60 -10.27 2.86
C ILE A 214 -5.04 -11.25 1.78
N GLU A 215 -4.08 -11.78 1.01
CA GLU A 215 -4.35 -12.80 0.00
C GLU A 215 -3.14 -13.75 -0.13
N ASN A 216 -3.32 -15.03 0.21
CA ASN A 216 -2.31 -16.07 0.00
C ASN A 216 -0.92 -15.72 0.57
N GLY A 217 -0.88 -15.15 1.79
CA GLY A 217 0.36 -14.71 2.44
C GLY A 217 0.97 -13.41 1.91
N LEU A 218 0.27 -12.69 1.04
CA LEU A 218 0.66 -11.37 0.57
C LEU A 218 -0.26 -10.30 1.15
N VAL A 219 0.30 -9.14 1.45
CA VAL A 219 -0.46 -7.94 1.78
C VAL A 219 -0.63 -7.10 0.51
N GLY A 220 -1.87 -6.90 0.12
CA GLY A 220 -2.27 -6.08 -1.03
C GLY A 220 -2.85 -4.75 -0.59
N THR A 221 -2.48 -3.68 -1.31
CA THR A 221 -3.12 -2.38 -1.24
C THR A 221 -3.99 -2.18 -2.47
N VAL A 222 -5.21 -1.68 -2.28
CA VAL A 222 -6.19 -1.45 -3.33
C VAL A 222 -6.53 0.03 -3.36
N THR A 223 -6.25 0.67 -4.49
CA THR A 223 -6.65 2.06 -4.72
C THR A 223 -7.63 2.14 -5.88
N SER A 224 -8.70 2.91 -5.70
CA SER A 224 -9.67 3.24 -6.75
C SER A 224 -9.33 4.60 -7.35
N TYR A 225 -9.07 4.63 -8.65
CA TYR A 225 -8.71 5.84 -9.37
C TYR A 225 -9.89 6.38 -10.19
N HIS A 226 -10.23 7.66 -9.98
CA HIS A 226 -11.39 8.33 -10.61
C HIS A 226 -11.02 9.35 -11.71
N LYS A 227 -9.73 9.59 -11.97
CA LYS A 227 -9.30 10.55 -13.01
C LYS A 227 -9.56 9.94 -14.39
N GLY A 228 -10.62 10.42 -15.04
CA GLY A 228 -11.17 9.86 -16.28
C GLY A 228 -12.54 9.21 -16.14
N TYR A 229 -13.10 9.11 -14.92
CA TYR A 229 -14.45 8.59 -14.69
C TYR A 229 -15.51 9.32 -15.53
N ASN A 230 -15.43 10.65 -15.59
CA ASN A 230 -16.32 11.47 -16.42
C ASN A 230 -16.18 11.21 -17.94
N VAL A 231 -15.18 10.42 -18.36
CA VAL A 231 -14.91 10.07 -19.76
C VAL A 231 -15.21 8.60 -20.04
N THR A 232 -14.86 7.67 -19.14
CA THR A 232 -14.98 6.21 -19.36
C THR A 232 -16.09 5.53 -18.56
N GLY A 233 -16.77 6.26 -17.66
CA GLY A 233 -17.85 5.72 -16.81
C GLY A 233 -17.40 4.61 -15.84
N THR A 234 -16.10 4.35 -15.71
CA THR A 234 -15.55 3.16 -15.06
C THR A 234 -14.47 3.54 -14.05
N LEU A 235 -14.58 2.98 -12.84
CA LEU A 235 -13.56 3.08 -11.79
C LEU A 235 -12.41 2.11 -12.11
N LYS A 236 -11.17 2.61 -12.17
CA LYS A 236 -9.99 1.75 -12.29
C LYS A 236 -9.55 1.33 -10.89
N ILE A 237 -9.64 0.03 -10.61
CA ILE A 237 -9.15 -0.58 -9.37
C ILE A 237 -7.74 -1.09 -9.63
N ILE A 238 -6.78 -0.63 -8.83
CA ILE A 238 -5.37 -1.02 -8.95
C ILE A 238 -4.94 -1.75 -7.69
N HIS A 239 -4.48 -2.99 -7.86
CA HIS A 239 -3.87 -3.78 -6.81
C HIS A 239 -2.36 -3.57 -6.82
N ARG A 240 -1.77 -3.43 -5.64
CA ARG A 240 -0.32 -3.36 -5.44
C ARG A 240 0.05 -4.22 -4.25
N TYR A 241 0.91 -5.20 -4.46
CA TYR A 241 1.32 -6.13 -3.39
C TYR A 241 2.64 -5.68 -2.79
N LEU A 242 2.80 -5.88 -1.49
CA LEU A 242 4.03 -5.57 -0.76
C LEU A 242 4.97 -6.80 -0.76
N PRO A 243 6.30 -6.60 -0.70
CA PRO A 243 7.21 -7.70 -0.37
C PRO A 243 6.98 -8.17 1.06
N LYS A 244 7.48 -9.36 1.40
CA LYS A 244 7.22 -10.02 2.69
C LYS A 244 7.66 -9.13 3.86
N GLU A 245 8.85 -8.57 3.77
CA GLU A 245 9.49 -7.77 4.80
C GLU A 245 8.66 -6.51 5.10
N VAL A 246 8.19 -5.81 4.07
CA VAL A 246 7.33 -4.63 4.22
C VAL A 246 5.91 -5.01 4.67
N SER A 247 5.42 -6.18 4.24
CA SER A 247 4.16 -6.74 4.70
C SER A 247 4.18 -7.02 6.21
N GLU A 248 5.25 -7.61 6.73
CA GLU A 248 5.44 -7.87 8.16
C GLU A 248 5.46 -6.56 8.96
N LEU A 249 6.20 -5.55 8.49
CA LEU A 249 6.22 -4.22 9.13
C LEU A 249 4.81 -3.62 9.25
N LEU A 250 4.03 -3.63 8.17
CA LEU A 250 2.67 -3.11 8.17
C LEU A 250 1.75 -3.91 9.08
N VAL A 251 1.82 -5.25 9.05
CA VAL A 251 0.94 -6.09 9.88
C VAL A 251 1.29 -5.96 11.37
N TYR A 252 2.55 -5.95 11.76
CA TYR A 252 2.95 -5.70 13.16
C TYR A 252 2.50 -4.32 13.64
N TYR A 253 2.61 -3.30 12.79
CA TYR A 253 2.08 -1.98 13.11
C TYR A 253 0.58 -2.02 13.38
N LEU A 254 -0.21 -2.59 12.47
CA LEU A 254 -1.66 -2.65 12.63
C LEU A 254 -2.10 -3.54 13.81
N TRP A 255 -1.36 -4.61 14.07
CA TRP A 255 -1.70 -5.61 15.09
C TRP A 255 -1.26 -5.23 16.51
N LEU A 256 -0.04 -4.69 16.68
CA LEU A 256 0.56 -4.47 18.00
C LEU A 256 0.68 -2.98 18.34
N VAL A 257 1.28 -2.19 17.44
CA VAL A 257 1.62 -0.79 17.69
C VAL A 257 0.38 0.10 17.69
N LEU A 258 -0.45 0.04 16.64
CA LEU A 258 -1.61 0.89 16.47
C LEU A 258 -2.62 0.76 17.62
N PRO A 259 -3.02 -0.45 18.08
CA PRO A 259 -3.93 -0.57 19.21
C PRO A 259 -3.36 -0.02 20.51
N PHE A 260 -2.05 -0.16 20.74
CA PHE A 260 -1.39 0.41 21.91
C PHE A 260 -1.35 1.94 21.84
N TRP A 261 -0.96 2.50 20.70
CA TRP A 261 -0.99 3.94 20.44
C TRP A 261 -2.40 4.53 20.67
N GLN A 262 -3.44 3.89 20.13
CA GLN A 262 -4.84 4.32 20.31
C GLN A 262 -5.26 4.28 21.79
N LYS A 263 -4.82 3.27 22.54
CA LYS A 263 -5.11 3.18 23.98
C LYS A 263 -4.42 4.28 24.77
N LEU A 264 -3.15 4.58 24.47
CA LEU A 264 -2.44 5.69 25.10
C LEU A 264 -3.10 7.04 24.79
N ASP A 265 -3.56 7.24 23.55
CA ASP A 265 -4.23 8.48 23.14
C ASP A 265 -5.50 8.72 23.99
N VAL A 266 -6.28 7.65 24.23
CA VAL A 266 -7.46 7.71 25.11
C VAL A 266 -7.05 7.87 26.59
N LEU A 267 -6.11 7.09 27.09
CA LEU A 267 -5.75 7.06 28.52
C LEU A 267 -5.01 8.33 29.00
N VAL A 268 -4.28 9.00 28.11
CA VAL A 268 -3.43 10.14 28.45
C VAL A 268 -4.05 11.47 28.05
N TYR A 269 -4.75 11.52 26.92
CA TYR A 269 -5.33 12.73 26.34
C TYR A 269 -6.86 12.71 26.30
N GLU A 270 -7.50 11.66 26.84
CA GLU A 270 -8.96 11.56 26.99
C GLU A 270 -9.71 11.75 25.67
N ARG A 271 -9.10 11.32 24.56
CA ARG A 271 -9.69 11.49 23.24
C ARG A 271 -11.01 10.72 23.13
N LYS A 272 -12.07 11.42 22.72
CA LYS A 272 -13.43 10.88 22.55
C LYS A 272 -13.77 10.53 21.11
N GLU A 273 -12.96 10.97 20.15
CA GLU A 273 -13.15 10.70 18.73
C GLU A 273 -12.88 9.22 18.42
N SER A 274 -13.61 8.68 17.43
CA SER A 274 -13.33 7.33 16.94
C SER A 274 -11.94 7.25 16.29
N PRO A 275 -11.25 6.10 16.38
CA PRO A 275 -9.95 5.92 15.75
C PRO A 275 -9.99 6.16 14.24
N SER A 276 -8.93 6.78 13.71
CA SER A 276 -8.83 7.04 12.28
C SER A 276 -8.72 5.73 11.49
N PRO A 277 -9.46 5.59 10.37
CA PRO A 277 -9.36 4.42 9.50
C PRO A 277 -8.12 4.45 8.61
N TYR A 278 -7.41 5.59 8.52
CA TYR A 278 -6.24 5.75 7.66
C TYR A 278 -5.00 5.10 8.26
N VAL A 279 -4.14 4.53 7.42
CA VAL A 279 -2.82 4.00 7.83
C VAL A 279 -1.90 5.14 8.31
N TRP A 280 -2.01 6.32 7.69
CA TRP A 280 -1.24 7.53 8.04
C TRP A 280 -2.17 8.66 8.51
N PRO A 281 -2.62 8.65 9.77
CA PRO A 281 -3.66 9.54 10.24
C PRO A 281 -3.16 10.97 10.52
N LYS A 282 -4.00 11.98 10.22
CA LYS A 282 -3.84 13.39 10.65
C LYS A 282 -5.18 13.91 11.16
N LYS A 283 -5.37 13.94 12.48
CA LYS A 283 -6.69 14.28 13.09
C LYS A 283 -7.79 13.40 12.48
N ALA A 284 -8.80 14.00 11.84
CA ALA A 284 -9.88 13.31 11.13
C ALA A 284 -9.52 12.86 9.69
N GLY A 285 -8.36 13.27 9.17
CA GLY A 285 -7.90 12.97 7.81
C GLY A 285 -6.65 12.10 7.76
N SER A 286 -5.95 12.18 6.63
CA SER A 286 -4.65 11.55 6.42
C SER A 286 -3.52 12.58 6.38
N TRP A 287 -2.27 12.12 6.45
CA TRP A 287 -1.12 12.98 6.15
C TRP A 287 -1.20 13.61 4.75
N ASP A 288 -0.43 14.70 4.57
CA ASP A 288 -0.28 15.38 3.28
C ASP A 288 0.79 14.69 2.42
N SER A 289 0.56 14.66 1.10
CA SER A 289 1.53 14.26 0.07
C SER A 289 2.89 14.97 0.17
N ALA A 290 2.94 16.18 0.75
CA ALA A 290 4.19 16.88 1.06
C ALA A 290 5.10 16.05 1.97
N ARG A 291 4.54 15.26 2.90
CA ARG A 291 5.33 14.43 3.83
C ARG A 291 6.05 13.30 3.11
N LEU A 292 5.39 12.60 2.18
CA LEU A 292 6.08 11.60 1.32
C LEU A 292 7.20 12.25 0.50
N SER A 293 6.98 13.46 -0.03
CA SER A 293 8.01 14.18 -0.80
C SER A 293 9.22 14.52 0.07
N GLN A 294 8.99 15.00 1.30
CA GLN A 294 10.04 15.33 2.26
C GLN A 294 10.84 14.09 2.67
N VAL A 295 10.16 12.99 3.01
CA VAL A 295 10.81 11.73 3.39
C VAL A 295 11.64 11.17 2.24
N LEU A 296 11.06 11.08 1.03
CA LEU A 296 11.77 10.60 -0.15
C LEU A 296 13.04 11.43 -0.41
N ARG A 297 12.92 12.76 -0.35
CA ARG A 297 14.05 13.67 -0.56
C ARG A 297 15.11 13.49 0.53
N ARG A 298 14.71 13.43 1.81
CA ARG A 298 15.61 13.25 2.96
C ARG A 298 16.41 11.95 2.81
N GLU A 299 15.73 10.82 2.67
CA GLU A 299 16.36 9.51 2.62
C GLU A 299 17.22 9.35 1.34
N ALA A 300 16.76 9.85 0.19
CA ALA A 300 17.56 9.83 -1.04
C ALA A 300 18.81 10.72 -0.95
N THR A 301 18.75 11.87 -0.26
CA THR A 301 19.92 12.71 -0.02
C THR A 301 20.96 11.98 0.83
N ILE A 302 20.50 11.33 1.91
CA ILE A 302 21.38 10.63 2.86
C ILE A 302 22.05 9.42 2.19
N HIS A 303 21.24 8.57 1.54
CA HIS A 303 21.65 7.24 1.13
C HIS A 303 21.98 7.10 -0.36
N LEU A 304 21.42 7.95 -1.24
CA LEU A 304 21.71 7.95 -2.68
C LEU A 304 22.55 9.15 -3.13
N LYS A 305 22.77 10.13 -2.25
CA LYS A 305 23.41 11.42 -2.58
C LYS A 305 22.66 12.21 -3.66
N ILE A 306 21.34 11.99 -3.77
CA ILE A 306 20.46 12.69 -4.71
C ILE A 306 19.56 13.65 -3.93
N SER A 307 19.81 14.97 -4.08
CA SER A 307 19.14 16.00 -3.28
C SER A 307 17.85 16.56 -3.89
N ASN A 308 17.58 16.28 -5.17
CA ASN A 308 16.43 16.81 -5.92
C ASN A 308 15.40 15.73 -6.32
N LEU A 309 15.52 14.50 -5.80
CA LEU A 309 14.57 13.43 -6.08
C LEU A 309 13.17 13.76 -5.55
N ASN A 310 12.16 13.64 -6.40
CA ASN A 310 10.75 13.82 -6.05
C ASN A 310 9.87 12.67 -6.56
N ILE A 311 8.61 12.63 -6.11
CA ILE A 311 7.67 11.53 -6.42
C ILE A 311 7.47 11.34 -7.94
N PRO A 312 7.16 12.37 -8.75
CA PRO A 312 7.08 12.20 -10.21
C PRO A 312 8.36 11.66 -10.86
N MET A 313 9.54 12.17 -10.48
CA MET A 313 10.82 11.70 -11.02
C MET A 313 11.04 10.23 -10.68
N TYR A 314 10.86 9.84 -9.41
CA TYR A 314 11.00 8.45 -8.99
C TYR A 314 10.02 7.53 -9.75
N ARG A 315 8.79 7.96 -9.97
CA ARG A 315 7.81 7.20 -10.79
C ARG A 315 8.30 6.98 -12.22
N HIS A 316 8.85 8.00 -12.87
CA HIS A 316 9.36 7.87 -14.23
C HIS A 316 10.56 6.93 -14.29
N ILE A 317 11.48 7.06 -13.33
CA ILE A 317 12.63 6.16 -13.16
C ILE A 317 12.15 4.71 -12.94
N ALA A 318 11.23 4.48 -12.01
CA ALA A 318 10.67 3.15 -11.73
C ALA A 318 9.98 2.52 -12.95
N ILE A 319 9.23 3.32 -13.74
CA ILE A 319 8.63 2.85 -15.00
C ILE A 319 9.71 2.43 -15.99
N ALA A 320 10.77 3.21 -16.14
CA ALA A 320 11.86 2.87 -17.06
C ALA A 320 12.59 1.61 -16.63
N ILE A 321 12.96 1.52 -15.36
CA ILE A 321 13.59 0.32 -14.78
C ILE A 321 12.68 -0.89 -15.03
N SER A 322 11.38 -0.75 -14.80
CA SER A 322 10.47 -1.87 -14.96
C SER A 322 10.42 -2.40 -16.40
N ARG A 323 10.47 -1.51 -17.40
CA ARG A 323 10.47 -1.88 -18.81
C ARG A 323 11.77 -2.55 -19.23
N GLN A 324 12.88 -2.12 -18.62
CA GLN A 324 14.20 -2.64 -18.92
C GLN A 324 14.46 -4.00 -18.27
N HIS A 325 13.97 -4.22 -17.05
CA HIS A 325 14.38 -5.37 -16.23
C HIS A 325 13.27 -6.38 -15.90
N LEU A 326 11.99 -6.05 -16.05
CA LEU A 326 10.90 -7.00 -15.76
C LEU A 326 10.50 -7.79 -16.99
N LYS A 327 10.35 -9.10 -16.83
CA LYS A 327 10.01 -10.04 -17.91
C LYS A 327 8.57 -9.85 -18.38
N CYS A 328 7.70 -9.33 -17.53
CA CYS A 328 6.31 -9.02 -17.86
C CYS A 328 6.13 -7.79 -18.77
N GLY A 329 7.21 -7.15 -19.23
CA GLY A 329 7.16 -5.96 -20.09
C GLY A 329 7.03 -4.63 -19.31
N GLY A 330 7.20 -4.69 -17.98
CA GLY A 330 7.22 -3.53 -17.10
C GLY A 330 5.85 -2.92 -16.81
N PHE A 331 5.87 -1.77 -16.13
CA PHE A 331 4.67 -1.03 -15.76
C PHE A 331 4.02 -0.39 -17.00
N LYS A 332 2.76 -0.77 -17.28
CA LYS A 332 1.95 -0.16 -18.36
C LYS A 332 1.45 1.24 -17.93
N ARG A 333 1.27 2.15 -18.89
CA ARG A 333 0.75 3.52 -18.61
C ARG A 333 -0.66 3.45 -18.02
N ASP A 334 -0.91 4.19 -16.94
CA ASP A 334 -2.23 4.35 -16.29
C ASP A 334 -3.37 4.75 -17.27
N TYR A 335 -3.02 5.33 -18.42
CA TYR A 335 -3.95 5.95 -19.39
C TYR A 335 -4.00 5.28 -20.77
N GLY A 336 -3.33 4.15 -20.98
CA GLY A 336 -3.49 3.38 -22.22
C GLY A 336 -4.75 2.49 -22.16
N PRO A 337 -5.38 2.16 -23.30
CA PRO A 337 -6.14 0.92 -23.40
C PRO A 337 -5.21 -0.19 -22.89
N LEU A 338 -5.71 -1.05 -22.02
CA LEU A 338 -5.03 -2.32 -21.77
C LEU A 338 -5.10 -3.06 -23.11
N GLU A 339 -4.05 -2.98 -23.92
CA GLU A 339 -3.92 -3.88 -25.06
C GLU A 339 -3.90 -5.28 -24.46
N GLY A 340 -5.03 -5.98 -24.66
CA GLY A 340 -5.18 -7.39 -24.38
C GLY A 340 -4.18 -8.18 -25.21
N GLY A 341 -3.86 -9.39 -24.75
CA GLY A 341 -3.03 -10.30 -25.54
C GLY A 341 -3.66 -10.55 -26.91
N ILE A 342 -2.84 -10.95 -27.89
CA ILE A 342 -3.28 -11.24 -29.27
C ILE A 342 -4.49 -12.19 -29.31
N ALA A 343 -4.59 -13.12 -28.35
CA ALA A 343 -5.73 -14.02 -28.19
C ALA A 343 -7.05 -13.33 -27.75
N GLU A 344 -6.98 -12.23 -27.00
CA GLU A 344 -8.14 -11.46 -26.53
C GLU A 344 -8.67 -10.52 -27.62
N GLN A 345 -7.82 -10.07 -28.54
CA GLN A 345 -8.21 -9.30 -29.73
C GLN A 345 -8.99 -10.15 -30.75
N GLN A 346 -8.73 -11.47 -30.76
CA GLN A 346 -9.44 -12.42 -31.63
C GLN A 346 -10.84 -12.79 -31.10
N ALA A 347 -11.12 -12.53 -29.82
CA ALA A 347 -12.36 -12.92 -29.15
C ALA A 347 -13.48 -11.86 -29.17
N ALA A 348 -13.28 -10.69 -29.80
CA ALA A 348 -14.29 -9.63 -30.00
C ALA A 348 -15.12 -9.21 -28.76
N HIS A 349 -14.63 -9.44 -27.53
CA HIS A 349 -15.33 -9.06 -26.30
C HIS A 349 -14.64 -7.89 -25.61
N GLU A 350 -15.42 -6.86 -25.27
CA GLU A 350 -14.95 -5.78 -24.39
C GLU A 350 -14.55 -6.35 -23.00
N PRO A 351 -13.38 -5.97 -22.44
CA PRO A 351 -12.75 -6.60 -21.27
C PRO A 351 -13.54 -6.61 -19.95
N LEU A 352 -14.72 -6.01 -19.89
CA LEU A 352 -15.48 -5.74 -18.66
C LEU A 352 -16.70 -6.65 -18.49
N PHE A 353 -17.35 -7.06 -19.57
CA PHE A 353 -18.66 -7.72 -19.47
C PHE A 353 -18.57 -9.23 -19.16
N ALA A 354 -17.54 -9.93 -19.64
CA ALA A 354 -17.43 -11.38 -19.46
C ALA A 354 -17.05 -11.78 -18.01
N GLY A 355 -16.14 -11.04 -17.37
CA GLY A 355 -15.67 -11.33 -16.01
C GLY A 355 -16.58 -10.83 -14.88
N ALA A 356 -17.57 -9.99 -15.19
CA ALA A 356 -18.53 -9.46 -14.21
C ALA A 356 -19.72 -10.41 -13.98
N ALA A 357 -20.01 -11.31 -14.93
CA ALA A 357 -21.27 -12.05 -14.99
C ALA A 357 -21.18 -13.54 -14.61
N TYR A 358 -20.00 -14.18 -14.65
CA TYR A 358 -19.88 -15.63 -14.44
C TYR A 358 -18.79 -16.00 -13.43
N ALA A 359 -19.19 -16.77 -12.39
CA ALA A 359 -18.35 -17.42 -11.37
C ALA A 359 -17.41 -16.50 -10.55
N ARG A 360 -17.98 -15.80 -9.56
CA ARG A 360 -17.21 -14.91 -8.65
C ARG A 360 -16.77 -15.63 -7.37
N GLY A 361 -15.49 -15.54 -7.05
CA GLY A 361 -14.96 -16.03 -5.76
C GLY A 361 -15.30 -15.07 -4.60
N VAL A 362 -15.33 -15.58 -3.37
CA VAL A 362 -15.52 -14.79 -2.12
C VAL A 362 -14.48 -13.66 -1.98
N GLU A 363 -13.35 -13.76 -2.68
CA GLU A 363 -12.28 -12.77 -2.75
C GLU A 363 -12.56 -11.62 -3.75
N GLU A 364 -13.71 -11.60 -4.43
CA GLU A 364 -14.02 -10.63 -5.48
C GLU A 364 -15.05 -9.60 -4.99
N ALA A 365 -14.58 -8.44 -4.53
CA ALA A 365 -15.44 -7.25 -4.33
C ALA A 365 -15.89 -6.67 -5.68
N PRO A 366 -17.04 -5.95 -5.77
CA PRO A 366 -17.53 -5.38 -7.03
C PRO A 366 -16.45 -4.56 -7.78
N GLY A 367 -16.20 -4.88 -9.05
CA GLY A 367 -15.14 -4.26 -9.87
C GLY A 367 -13.78 -4.98 -9.87
N HIS A 368 -13.61 -6.03 -9.05
CA HIS A 368 -12.40 -6.85 -9.00
C HIS A 368 -12.51 -7.99 -10.02
N VAL A 369 -11.71 -7.94 -11.09
CA VAL A 369 -11.58 -9.05 -12.04
C VAL A 369 -10.37 -9.88 -11.63
N LYS A 370 -10.58 -11.15 -11.27
CA LYS A 370 -9.53 -12.08 -10.83
C LYS A 370 -8.31 -12.11 -11.75
N ALA A 371 -8.52 -12.16 -13.06
CA ALA A 371 -7.44 -12.15 -14.05
C ALA A 371 -6.53 -10.90 -13.94
N LYS A 372 -7.11 -9.70 -13.78
CA LYS A 372 -6.35 -8.46 -13.59
C LYS A 372 -5.61 -8.45 -12.27
N ARG A 373 -6.22 -8.96 -11.20
CA ARG A 373 -5.58 -9.08 -9.89
C ARG A 373 -4.34 -9.99 -9.94
N LEU A 374 -4.42 -11.13 -10.63
CA LEU A 374 -3.26 -12.01 -10.85
C LEU A 374 -2.15 -11.30 -11.64
N GLN A 375 -2.47 -10.52 -12.67
CA GLN A 375 -1.47 -9.74 -13.40
C GLN A 375 -0.77 -8.71 -12.51
N TYR A 376 -1.52 -7.94 -11.70
CA TYR A 376 -0.93 -7.02 -10.73
C TYR A 376 -0.01 -7.75 -9.74
N ARG A 377 -0.43 -8.92 -9.25
CA ARG A 377 0.38 -9.75 -8.36
C ARG A 377 1.69 -10.20 -9.01
N LEU A 378 1.66 -10.62 -10.27
CA LEU A 378 2.85 -11.03 -11.01
C LEU A 378 3.84 -9.86 -11.16
N VAL A 379 3.33 -8.70 -11.61
CA VAL A 379 4.15 -7.49 -11.82
C VAL A 379 4.79 -7.01 -10.50
N SER A 380 4.02 -6.96 -9.40
CA SER A 380 4.58 -6.64 -8.07
C SER A 380 5.66 -7.64 -7.65
N ARG A 381 5.45 -8.95 -7.85
CA ARG A 381 6.45 -9.97 -7.47
C ARG A 381 7.73 -9.88 -8.29
N GLU A 382 7.65 -9.64 -9.60
CA GLU A 382 8.85 -9.40 -10.42
C GLU A 382 9.61 -8.15 -9.96
N TRP A 383 8.88 -7.07 -9.60
CA TRP A 383 9.48 -5.88 -9.01
C TRP A 383 10.18 -6.18 -7.68
N HIS A 384 9.57 -6.99 -6.81
CA HIS A 384 10.20 -7.41 -5.55
C HIS A 384 11.51 -8.17 -5.81
N THR A 385 11.50 -9.13 -6.75
CA THR A 385 12.70 -9.88 -7.14
C THR A 385 13.79 -8.98 -7.67
N PHE A 386 13.44 -8.02 -8.53
CA PHE A 386 14.38 -7.03 -9.04
C PHE A 386 15.02 -6.19 -7.92
N LEU A 387 14.25 -5.82 -6.90
CA LEU A 387 14.73 -5.10 -5.73
C LEU A 387 15.54 -5.97 -4.74
N GLY A 388 15.69 -7.27 -5.00
CA GLY A 388 16.47 -8.19 -4.17
C GLY A 388 15.69 -8.87 -3.05
N PHE A 389 14.36 -8.74 -3.02
CA PHE A 389 13.53 -9.46 -2.05
C PHE A 389 13.39 -10.95 -2.42
N GLN A 390 13.40 -11.81 -1.41
CA GLN A 390 13.07 -13.21 -1.60
C GLN A 390 11.57 -13.35 -1.87
N ILE A 391 11.22 -14.09 -2.92
CA ILE A 391 9.81 -14.32 -3.21
C ILE A 391 9.26 -15.34 -2.21
N GLY A 392 8.52 -14.87 -1.21
CA GLY A 392 7.69 -15.75 -0.38
C GLY A 392 6.68 -16.49 -1.26
N LEU A 393 6.91 -17.79 -1.49
CA LEU A 393 5.87 -18.66 -2.00
C LEU A 393 4.87 -18.83 -0.86
N GLY A 394 3.70 -18.18 -0.94
CA GLY A 394 2.57 -18.55 -0.10
C GLY A 394 2.39 -20.06 -0.20
N ALA A 395 2.33 -20.75 0.94
CA ALA A 395 2.40 -22.20 1.00
C ALA A 395 1.40 -22.82 0.01
N ARG A 396 1.90 -23.44 -1.07
CA ARG A 396 1.08 -24.29 -1.93
C ARG A 396 0.76 -25.54 -1.14
N LYS A 397 -0.50 -25.73 -0.75
CA LYS A 397 -0.95 -27.01 -0.21
C LYS A 397 -1.38 -27.92 -1.36
N ARG A 398 -0.72 -29.09 -1.38
CA ARG A 398 -0.98 -30.38 -2.06
C ARG A 398 -0.06 -30.68 -3.25
N ALA A 399 0.99 -31.45 -2.94
CA ALA A 399 1.34 -32.57 -3.80
C ALA A 399 0.07 -33.40 -4.01
N LEU A 400 -0.31 -33.61 -5.27
CA LEU A 400 -1.22 -34.67 -5.64
C LEU A 400 -0.55 -35.96 -5.19
N ALA A 401 -1.07 -36.55 -4.11
CA ALA A 401 -0.87 -37.97 -3.90
C ALA A 401 -1.51 -38.67 -5.10
N GLU A 402 -0.68 -39.30 -5.91
CA GLU A 402 -1.12 -40.26 -6.91
C GLU A 402 -1.96 -41.32 -6.20
N ILE A 403 -3.23 -41.39 -6.59
CA ILE A 403 -4.09 -42.54 -6.40
C ILE A 403 -4.11 -43.28 -7.74
N ALA A 404 -4.02 -44.60 -7.65
CA ALA A 404 -4.15 -45.65 -8.68
C ALA A 404 -2.82 -46.00 -9.38
N VAL A 405 -2.34 -47.25 -9.34
CA VAL A 405 -2.98 -48.56 -9.11
C VAL A 405 -2.12 -49.43 -8.20
#